data_AF-A0A932SLD7-F1
#
_entry.id   AF-A0A932SLD7-F1
#
_cell.length_a   1.000
_cell.length_b   1.000
_cell.length_c   1.000
_cell.angle_alpha   90.00
_cell.angle_beta   90.00
_cell.angle_gamma   90.00
#
_symmetry.space_group_name_H-M   'P 1'
#
loop_
_entity.id
_entity.type
_entity.pdbx_description
1 polymer ?
#
loop_
_entity_poly.entity_id
_entity_poly.type
_entity_poly.pdbx_seq_one_letter_code
_entity_poly.pdbx_strand_id
1 'polypeptide(L)'
;MSTLRLVGIACLAAWLGIAAFFSFGAAPLLFRVLDRGAAGAAVAALLPRYYVTGVVLAAIALVAFLVRAVAARGRWPESLTALLAGVIVAALGWQLFVTLPDAELARQMRDDRAFAAAHWRAIRENAAAMLAAAAALALQAVSGSGRRRG
;
A
#
# COMPACT_ATOMS: atom_id res chain seq x y z
N MET A 1 2.52 21.26 -13.90
CA MET A 1 2.20 19.83 -13.68
C MET A 1 0.70 19.67 -13.89
N SER A 2 0.20 18.60 -14.51
CA SER A 2 -1.25 18.38 -14.58
C SER A 2 -1.80 18.04 -13.20
N THR A 3 -2.97 18.56 -12.84
CA THR A 3 -3.61 18.35 -11.54
C THR A 3 -3.77 16.86 -11.22
N LEU A 4 -4.20 16.05 -12.20
CA LEU A 4 -4.32 14.59 -12.06
C LEU A 4 -2.99 13.92 -11.68
N ARG A 5 -1.88 14.35 -12.28
CA ARG A 5 -0.57 13.79 -11.94
C ARG A 5 -0.18 14.12 -10.51
N LEU A 6 -0.43 15.36 -10.07
CA LEU A 6 -0.13 15.78 -8.71
C LEU A 6 -0.95 14.98 -7.70
N VAL A 7 -2.26 14.84 -7.93
CA VAL A 7 -3.16 14.04 -7.08
C VAL A 7 -2.70 12.59 -6.99
N GLY A 8 -2.43 11.93 -8.13
CA GLY A 8 -1.98 10.54 -8.14
C GLY A 8 -0.66 10.33 -7.40
N ILE A 9 0.32 11.23 -7.59
CA ILE A 9 1.60 11.20 -6.85
C ILE A 9 1.37 11.41 -5.36
N ALA A 10 0.55 12.40 -4.98
CA ALA A 10 0.26 12.69 -3.59
C ALA A 10 -0.41 11.51 -2.87
N CYS A 11 -1.37 10.84 -3.52
CA CYS A 11 -2.02 9.65 -2.97
C CYS A 11 -1.05 8.47 -2.79
N LEU A 12 -0.20 8.18 -3.79
CA LEU A 12 0.82 7.12 -3.67
C LEU A 12 1.86 7.43 -2.58
N ALA A 13 2.31 8.69 -2.51
CA ALA A 13 3.27 9.13 -1.50
C ALA A 13 2.67 9.09 -0.09
N ALA A 14 1.42 9.54 0.07
CA ALA A 14 0.69 9.46 1.33
C ALA A 14 0.53 8.01 1.79
N TRP A 15 0.11 7.12 0.89
CA TRP A 15 0.02 5.69 1.20
C TRP A 15 1.37 5.11 1.62
N LEU A 16 2.43 5.34 0.84
CA LEU A 16 3.77 4.84 1.15
C LEU A 16 4.27 5.36 2.51
N GLY A 17 4.00 6.64 2.81
CA GLY A 17 4.34 7.24 4.11
C GLY A 17 3.59 6.59 5.27
N ILE A 18 2.28 6.36 5.12
CA ILE A 18 1.46 5.65 6.11
C ILE A 18 1.97 4.22 6.31
N ALA A 19 2.24 3.50 5.22
CA ALA A 19 2.76 2.13 5.26
C ALA A 19 4.13 2.07 5.96
N ALA A 20 5.06 2.94 5.59
CA ALA A 20 6.37 3.02 6.23
C ALA A 20 6.27 3.37 7.71
N PHE A 21 5.46 4.38 8.07
CA PHE A 21 5.26 4.76 9.46
C PHE A 21 4.63 3.63 10.27
N PHE A 22 3.63 2.95 9.73
CA PHE A 22 3.00 1.82 10.40
C PHE A 22 3.98 0.65 10.61
N SER A 23 4.71 0.26 9.56
CA SER A 23 5.63 -0.88 9.60
C SER A 23 6.88 -0.65 10.45
N PHE A 24 7.46 0.55 10.43
CA PHE A 24 8.74 0.83 11.09
C PHE A 24 8.63 1.70 12.34
N GLY A 25 7.51 2.40 12.54
CA GLY A 25 7.27 3.28 13.68
C GLY A 25 6.18 2.75 14.61
N ALA A 26 4.93 2.77 14.14
CA ALA A 26 3.77 2.52 14.99
C ALA A 26 3.74 1.09 15.54
N ALA A 27 3.85 0.07 14.70
CA ALA A 27 3.80 -1.32 15.16
C ALA A 27 4.98 -1.67 16.11
N PRO A 28 6.25 -1.38 15.78
CA PRO A 28 7.36 -1.61 16.71
C PRO A 28 7.21 -0.85 18.03
N LEU A 29 6.71 0.40 18.00
CA LEU A 29 6.46 1.18 19.21
C LEU A 29 5.39 0.52 20.09
N LEU A 30 4.27 0.07 19.51
CA LEU A 30 3.21 -0.61 20.24
C LEU A 30 3.71 -1.88 20.94
N PHE A 31 4.48 -2.72 20.23
CA PHE A 31 5.07 -3.93 20.81
C PHE A 31 6.18 -3.65 21.85
N ARG A 32 6.75 -2.44 21.86
CA ARG A 32 7.75 -2.03 22.86
C ARG A 32 7.12 -1.50 24.15
N VAL A 33 5.96 -0.83 24.07
CA VAL A 33 5.35 -0.14 25.22
C VAL A 33 4.19 -0.89 25.85
N LEU A 34 3.57 -1.83 25.12
CA LEU A 34 2.46 -2.64 25.62
C LEU A 34 2.88 -4.11 25.77
N ASP A 35 2.18 -4.82 26.65
CA ASP A 35 2.26 -6.28 26.68
C ASP A 35 1.89 -6.88 25.33
N ARG A 36 2.54 -7.99 24.97
CA ARG A 36 2.42 -8.61 23.63
C ARG A 36 0.97 -8.87 23.20
N GLY A 37 0.12 -9.28 24.13
CA GLY A 37 -1.31 -9.51 23.87
C GLY A 37 -2.08 -8.21 23.56
N ALA A 38 -1.83 -7.15 24.32
CA ALA A 38 -2.44 -5.84 24.14
C ALA A 38 -1.95 -5.15 22.86
N ALA A 39 -0.64 -5.22 22.58
CA ALA A 39 -0.06 -4.73 21.34
C ALA A 39 -0.70 -5.42 20.11
N GLY A 40 -0.81 -6.75 20.15
CA GLY A 40 -1.44 -7.51 19.07
C GLY A 40 -2.90 -7.13 18.85
N ALA A 41 -3.68 -6.93 19.92
CA ALA A 41 -5.07 -6.49 19.82
C ALA A 41 -5.21 -5.07 19.25
N ALA A 42 -4.34 -4.15 19.67
CA ALA A 42 -4.32 -2.78 19.15
C ALA A 42 -3.98 -2.74 17.65
N VAL A 43 -2.97 -3.53 17.22
CA VAL A 43 -2.60 -3.67 15.81
C VAL A 43 -3.75 -4.28 15.01
N ALA A 44 -4.37 -5.37 15.48
CA ALA A 44 -5.49 -6.01 14.81
C ALA A 44 -6.68 -5.05 14.61
N ALA A 45 -6.96 -4.20 15.60
CA ALA A 45 -8.01 -3.17 15.49
C ALA A 45 -7.68 -2.06 14.48
N LEU A 46 -6.39 -1.79 14.23
CA LEU A 46 -5.95 -0.76 13.29
C LEU A 46 -5.87 -1.26 11.84
N LEU A 47 -5.54 -2.54 11.63
CA LEU A 47 -5.32 -3.15 10.31
C LEU A 47 -6.49 -2.93 9.32
N PRO A 48 -7.78 -3.09 9.68
CA PRO A 48 -8.87 -2.83 8.75
C PRO A 48 -8.86 -1.39 8.20
N ARG A 49 -8.68 -0.40 9.09
CA ARG A 49 -8.63 1.01 8.69
C ARG A 49 -7.39 1.33 7.88
N TYR A 50 -6.26 0.73 8.24
CA TYR A 50 -5.01 0.83 7.49
C TYR A 50 -5.19 0.37 6.04
N TYR A 51 -5.71 -0.84 5.82
CA TYR A 51 -5.91 -1.39 4.49
C TYR A 51 -6.97 -0.64 3.68
N VAL A 52 -8.10 -0.27 4.28
CA VAL A 52 -9.13 0.54 3.60
C VAL A 52 -8.56 1.88 3.14
N THR A 53 -7.82 2.58 4.00
CA THR A 53 -7.17 3.84 3.64
C THR A 53 -6.20 3.66 2.48
N GLY A 54 -5.41 2.59 2.51
CA GLY A 54 -4.50 2.24 1.42
C GLY A 54 -5.20 1.94 0.11
N VAL A 55 -6.27 1.13 0.13
CA VAL A 55 -7.09 0.83 -1.06
C VAL A 55 -7.66 2.12 -1.65
N VAL A 56 -8.22 3.02 -0.84
CA VAL A 56 -8.79 4.29 -1.31
C VAL A 56 -7.73 5.16 -1.97
N LEU A 57 -6.59 5.37 -1.32
CA LEU A 57 -5.51 6.19 -1.87
C LEU A 57 -4.94 5.59 -3.16
N ALA A 58 -4.70 4.27 -3.19
CA ALA A 58 -4.20 3.58 -4.37
C ALA A 58 -5.22 3.59 -5.51
N ALA A 59 -6.53 3.50 -5.22
CA ALA A 59 -7.59 3.57 -6.22
C ALA A 59 -7.70 4.96 -6.85
N ILE A 60 -7.61 6.03 -6.05
CA ILE A 60 -7.57 7.41 -6.56
C ILE A 60 -6.36 7.59 -7.49
N ALA A 61 -5.19 7.10 -7.08
CA ALA A 61 -3.99 7.14 -7.91
C ALA A 61 -4.17 6.33 -9.22
N LEU A 62 -4.72 5.12 -9.14
CA LEU A 62 -5.01 4.28 -10.29
C LEU A 62 -5.89 5.02 -11.30
N VAL A 63 -7.02 5.58 -10.87
CA VAL A 63 -7.92 6.33 -11.75
C VAL A 63 -7.21 7.53 -12.38
N ALA A 64 -6.46 8.30 -11.59
CA ALA A 64 -5.71 9.45 -12.11
C ALA A 64 -4.69 9.05 -13.19
N PHE A 65 -3.97 7.94 -13.00
CA PHE A 65 -2.99 7.47 -13.98
C PHE A 65 -3.60 6.73 -15.16
N LEU A 66 -4.74 6.05 -15.00
CA LEU A 66 -5.50 5.45 -16.11
C LEU A 66 -6.01 6.54 -17.06
N VAL A 67 -6.65 7.59 -16.52
CA VAL A 67 -7.13 8.72 -17.34
C VAL A 67 -5.97 9.35 -18.11
N ARG A 68 -4.82 9.52 -17.45
CA ARG A 68 -3.61 10.05 -18.11
C ARG A 68 -3.03 9.10 -19.15
N ALA A 69 -3.02 7.79 -18.90
CA ALA A 69 -2.53 6.80 -19.85
C ALA A 69 -3.38 6.83 -21.12
N VAL A 70 -4.71 6.88 -21.00
CA VAL A 70 -5.63 7.00 -22.14
C VAL A 70 -5.42 8.32 -22.89
N ALA A 71 -5.39 9.46 -22.18
CA ALA A 71 -5.17 10.78 -22.78
C ALA A 71 -3.81 10.89 -23.48
N ALA A 72 -2.80 10.21 -22.97
CA ALA A 72 -1.46 10.16 -23.53
C ALA A 72 -1.29 9.08 -24.62
N ARG A 73 -2.38 8.44 -25.08
CA ARG A 73 -2.36 7.32 -26.05
C ARG A 73 -1.41 6.19 -25.64
N GLY A 74 -1.40 5.85 -24.36
CA GLY A 74 -0.69 4.70 -23.82
C GLY A 74 0.81 4.93 -23.57
N ARG A 75 1.29 6.18 -23.50
CA ARG A 75 2.69 6.47 -23.14
C ARG A 75 3.14 5.63 -21.93
N TRP A 76 4.29 4.99 -22.09
CA TRP A 76 4.75 3.94 -21.18
C TRP A 76 4.82 4.35 -19.71
N PRO A 77 5.24 5.57 -19.29
CA PRO A 77 5.38 5.86 -17.88
C PRO A 77 4.03 6.06 -17.20
N GLU A 78 3.04 6.63 -17.89
CA GLU A 78 1.66 6.72 -17.39
C GLU A 78 1.02 5.33 -17.29
N SER A 79 1.13 4.51 -18.34
CA SER A 79 0.57 3.15 -18.37
C SER A 79 1.17 2.24 -17.30
N LEU A 80 2.49 2.25 -17.14
CA LEU A 80 3.18 1.44 -16.13
C LEU A 80 2.83 1.92 -14.71
N THR A 81 2.69 3.23 -14.49
CA THR A 81 2.29 3.74 -13.18
C THR A 81 0.85 3.35 -12.84
N ALA A 82 -0.05 3.37 -13.83
CA ALA A 82 -1.42 2.86 -13.64
C ALA A 82 -1.42 1.36 -13.31
N LEU A 83 -0.61 0.55 -14.01
CA LEU A 83 -0.47 -0.87 -13.72
C LEU A 83 0.02 -1.12 -12.28
N LEU A 84 1.07 -0.42 -11.86
CA LEU A 84 1.62 -0.53 -10.49
C LEU A 84 0.57 -0.12 -9.44
N ALA A 85 -0.18 0.96 -9.67
CA ALA A 85 -1.28 1.36 -8.79
C ALA A 85 -2.36 0.27 -8.72
N GLY A 86 -2.69 -0.38 -9.85
CA GLY A 86 -3.63 -1.50 -9.89
C GLY A 86 -3.15 -2.71 -9.09
N VAL A 87 -1.86 -3.05 -9.18
CA VAL A 87 -1.24 -4.11 -8.38
C VAL A 87 -1.32 -3.78 -6.88
N ILE A 88 -1.08 -2.53 -6.49
CA ILE A 88 -1.21 -2.09 -5.09
C ILE A 88 -2.66 -2.25 -4.62
N VAL A 89 -3.65 -1.77 -5.39
CA VAL A 89 -5.08 -1.92 -5.05
C VAL A 89 -5.43 -3.40 -4.86
N ALA A 90 -5.02 -4.27 -5.79
CA ALA A 90 -5.28 -5.70 -5.70
C ALA A 90 -4.63 -6.34 -4.48
N ALA A 91 -3.36 -6.01 -4.19
CA ALA A 91 -2.63 -6.53 -3.04
C ALA A 91 -3.22 -6.08 -1.70
N LEU A 92 -3.66 -4.83 -1.59
CA LEU A 92 -4.29 -4.31 -0.38
C LEU A 92 -5.72 -4.83 -0.19
N GLY A 93 -6.47 -4.97 -1.28
CA GLY A 93 -7.76 -5.62 -1.28
C GLY A 93 -7.64 -7.09 -0.83
N TRP A 94 -6.66 -7.81 -1.36
CA TRP A 94 -6.38 -9.18 -0.95
C TRP A 94 -6.04 -9.27 0.54
N GLN A 95 -5.21 -8.36 1.05
CA GLN A 95 -4.90 -8.33 2.47
C GLN A 95 -6.13 -8.03 3.33
N LEU A 96 -7.00 -7.11 2.90
CA LEU A 96 -8.20 -6.74 3.63
C LEU A 96 -9.24 -7.88 3.68
N PHE A 97 -9.44 -8.57 2.56
CA PHE A 97 -10.52 -9.55 2.41
C PHE A 97 -10.11 -11.01 2.61
N VAL A 98 -8.81 -11.32 2.60
CA VAL A 98 -8.32 -12.70 2.72
C VAL A 98 -7.29 -12.81 3.86
N THR A 99 -6.14 -12.13 3.74
CA THR A 99 -5.03 -12.32 4.69
C THR A 99 -5.39 -11.91 6.11
N LEU A 100 -6.15 -10.82 6.28
CA LEU A 100 -6.57 -10.33 7.59
C LEU A 100 -7.61 -11.26 8.26
N PRO A 101 -8.71 -11.68 7.59
CA PRO A 101 -9.59 -12.71 8.10
C PRO A 101 -8.88 -14.01 8.47
N ASP A 102 -7.95 -14.51 7.62
CA ASP A 102 -7.19 -15.73 7.90
C ASP A 102 -6.37 -15.61 9.19
N ALA A 103 -5.71 -14.47 9.40
CA ALA A 103 -4.93 -14.20 10.61
C ALA A 103 -5.82 -14.13 11.86
N GLU A 104 -7.01 -13.53 11.75
CA GLU A 104 -7.95 -13.41 12.87
C GLU A 104 -8.57 -14.78 13.22
N LEU A 105 -8.93 -15.59 12.22
CA LEU A 105 -9.40 -16.96 12.42
C LEU A 105 -8.34 -17.82 13.12
N ALA A 106 -7.08 -17.77 12.66
CA ALA A 106 -5.98 -18.49 13.31
C ALA A 106 -5.78 -18.06 14.77
N ARG A 107 -5.91 -16.75 15.05
CA ARG A 107 -5.85 -16.20 16.41
C ARG A 107 -6.99 -16.70 17.29
N GLN A 108 -8.21 -16.77 16.78
CA GLN A 108 -9.38 -17.27 17.51
C GLN A 108 -9.26 -18.76 17.84
N MET A 109 -8.72 -19.54 16.91
CA MET A 109 -8.44 -20.97 17.07
C MET A 109 -7.20 -21.25 17.95
N ARG A 110 -6.46 -20.21 18.37
CA ARG A 110 -5.17 -20.31 19.07
C ARG A 110 -4.15 -21.18 18.34
N ASP A 111 -4.18 -21.13 17.01
CA ASP A 111 -3.19 -21.81 16.16
C ASP A 111 -2.03 -20.86 15.85
N ASP A 112 -0.99 -20.96 16.68
CA ASP A 112 0.20 -20.12 16.57
C ASP A 112 0.94 -20.31 15.24
N ARG A 113 0.90 -21.51 14.65
CA ARG A 113 1.60 -21.80 13.38
C ARG A 113 0.87 -21.15 12.22
N ALA A 114 -0.45 -21.32 12.15
CA ALA A 114 -1.28 -20.68 11.14
C ALA A 114 -1.22 -19.14 11.26
N PHE A 115 -1.25 -18.61 12.48
CA PHE A 115 -1.12 -17.18 12.73
C PHE A 115 0.24 -16.64 12.25
N ALA A 116 1.34 -17.34 12.58
CA ALA A 116 2.67 -16.94 12.14
C ALA A 116 2.81 -16.96 10.61
N ALA A 117 2.23 -17.95 9.94
CA ALA A 117 2.23 -18.03 8.48
C ALA A 117 1.44 -16.87 7.84
N ALA A 118 0.24 -16.59 8.33
CA ALA A 118 -0.58 -15.47 7.88
C ALA A 118 0.11 -14.12 8.13
N HIS A 119 0.74 -13.96 9.30
CA HIS A 119 1.50 -12.76 9.65
C HIS A 119 2.68 -12.52 8.68
N TRP A 120 3.49 -13.55 8.41
CA TRP A 120 4.60 -13.45 7.46
C TRP A 120 4.13 -13.16 6.04
N ARG A 121 3.00 -13.74 5.63
CA ARG A 121 2.37 -13.45 4.35
C ARG A 121 1.98 -11.97 4.26
N ALA A 122 1.31 -11.44 5.28
CA ALA A 122 0.94 -10.02 5.35
C ALA A 122 2.17 -9.09 5.25
N ILE A 123 3.27 -9.42 5.94
CA ILE A 123 4.53 -8.65 5.86
C ILE A 123 5.05 -8.60 4.42
N ARG A 124 5.11 -9.75 3.74
CA ARG A 124 5.62 -9.85 2.36
C ARG A 124 4.73 -9.08 1.38
N GLU A 125 3.42 -9.24 1.49
CA GLU A 125 2.43 -8.56 0.64
C GLU A 125 2.51 -7.03 0.83
N ASN A 126 2.62 -6.57 2.09
CA ASN A 126 2.78 -5.16 2.39
C ASN A 126 4.11 -4.59 1.86
N ALA A 127 5.22 -5.30 2.04
CA ALA A 127 6.53 -4.88 1.52
C ALA A 127 6.52 -4.78 -0.02
N ALA A 128 5.90 -5.75 -0.70
CA ALA A 128 5.73 -5.70 -2.16
C ALA A 128 4.90 -4.49 -2.61
N ALA A 129 3.80 -4.19 -1.91
CA ALA A 129 2.98 -3.00 -2.20
C ALA A 129 3.75 -1.68 -1.98
N MET A 130 4.59 -1.60 -0.94
CA MET A 130 5.46 -0.45 -0.70
C MET A 130 6.50 -0.28 -1.81
N LEU A 131 7.13 -1.37 -2.26
CA LEU A 131 8.10 -1.34 -3.36
C LEU A 131 7.43 -0.90 -4.67
N ALA A 132 6.22 -1.39 -4.96
CA ALA A 132 5.46 -0.96 -6.12
C ALA A 132 5.13 0.55 -6.06
N ALA A 133 4.75 1.06 -4.89
CA ALA A 133 4.49 2.50 -4.70
C ALA A 133 5.76 3.34 -4.90
N ALA A 134 6.89 2.92 -4.33
CA ALA A 134 8.17 3.58 -4.51
C ALA A 134 8.62 3.59 -5.98
N ALA A 135 8.49 2.46 -6.68
CA ALA A 135 8.80 2.34 -8.10
C ALA A 135 7.92 3.28 -8.96
N ALA A 136 6.62 3.33 -8.69
CA ALA A 136 5.68 4.24 -9.36
C ALA A 136 6.07 5.71 -9.15
N LEU A 137 6.42 6.10 -7.92
CA LEU A 137 6.85 7.47 -7.61
C LEU A 137 8.18 7.82 -8.29
N ALA A 138 9.17 6.93 -8.25
CA ALA A 138 10.46 7.11 -8.91
C ALA A 138 10.30 7.29 -10.43
N LEU A 139 9.48 6.43 -11.04
CA LEU A 139 9.14 6.51 -12.46
C LEU A 139 8.53 7.87 -12.82
N GLN A 140 7.61 8.38 -12.00
CA GLN A 140 7.00 9.69 -12.22
C GLN A 140 7.98 10.84 -11.99
N ALA A 141 8.91 10.72 -11.04
CA ALA A 141 9.94 11.73 -10.80
C ALA A 141 10.86 11.89 -12.02
N VAL A 142 11.38 10.77 -12.55
CA VAL A 142 12.28 10.74 -13.72
C VAL A 142 11.56 11.18 -15.00
N SER A 143 10.30 10.77 -15.18
CA SER A 143 9.51 11.15 -16.36
C SER A 143 9.09 12.63 -16.37
N GLY A 144 9.12 13.30 -15.22
CA GLY A 144 8.80 14.71 -15.08
C GLY A 144 9.99 15.65 -15.34
N SER A 145 11.21 15.22 -15.01
CA SER A 145 12.44 16.01 -15.18
C SER A 145 12.91 16.09 -16.64
N GLY A 146 12.70 15.04 -17.44
CA GLY A 146 13.03 15.02 -18.87
C GLY A 146 12.24 16.03 -19.72
N ARG A 147 11.05 16.48 -19.25
CA ARG A 147 10.19 17.44 -19.96
C ARG A 147 10.55 18.92 -19.72
N ARG A 148 11.50 19.23 -18.83
CA ARG A 148 11.96 20.61 -18.53
C ARG A 148 13.28 20.99 -19.22
N ARG A 149 13.91 20.07 -19.95
CA ARG A 149 15.24 20.25 -20.58
C ARG A 149 15.19 20.28 -22.12
N GLY A 150 14.01 20.40 -22.72
CA GLY A 150 13.81 20.51 -24.17
C GLY A 150 13.04 21.76 -24.51
#